data_AF-A0A847WHC5-F1
#
_entry.id   AF-A0A847WHC5-F1
#
_cell.length_a   1.000
_cell.length_b   1.000
_cell.length_c   1.000
_cell.angle_alpha   90.00
_cell.angle_beta   90.00
_cell.angle_gamma   90.00
#
_symmetry.space_group_name_H-M   'P 1'
#
loop_
_entity.id
_entity.type
_entity.pdbx_description
1 polymer ?
#
loop_
_entity_poly.entity_id
_entity_poly.type
_entity_poly.pdbx_seq_one_letter_code
_entity_poly.pdbx_strand_id
1 'polypeptide(L)'
;MKKIIAFFLLLIGLHFAFPFLVYGDVGPKPSLEIIVKNPPQTEYYLDLLVDYKKDHLYQNIRNKEVYSEKMYHALESYYVDGWRPALVTGTSVPLNGHLIGNQDGNNMIHKFSYVGVPDRFKLIIVTANDETIISDNIINRKAFNSTTYFDCKTKKLTESSLIIAYLLQFIATCSITLLIEGLILLLFSFSIKKNWKPFLAINVLTQILLTLVIFSTMYFSGSFAAILLYIPFELIILIIEIILFAKYLTQHSKARRITFAIVGNMISFLLGLVALLYFPGIL
;
A
#
# COMPACT_ATOMS: atom_id res chain seq x y z
N MET A 1 22.64 8.20 -29.41
CA MET A 1 22.52 9.57 -28.87
C MET A 1 21.18 10.23 -29.20
N LYS A 2 20.82 10.49 -30.47
CA LYS A 2 19.54 11.15 -30.84
C LYS A 2 18.27 10.48 -30.31
N LYS A 3 18.19 9.13 -30.30
CA LYS A 3 17.03 8.39 -29.77
C LYS A 3 16.91 8.42 -28.24
N ILE A 4 18.04 8.51 -27.54
CA ILE A 4 18.09 8.63 -26.07
C ILE A 4 17.65 10.04 -25.66
N ILE A 5 18.12 11.06 -26.38
CA ILE A 5 17.71 12.45 -26.16
C ILE A 5 16.22 12.63 -26.44
N ALA A 6 15.69 12.05 -27.52
CA ALA A 6 14.26 12.08 -27.81
C ALA A 6 13.41 11.40 -26.73
N PHE A 7 13.91 10.30 -26.14
CA PHE A 7 13.25 9.62 -25.02
C PHE A 7 13.19 10.48 -23.76
N PHE A 8 14.30 11.15 -23.40
CA PHE A 8 14.31 12.09 -22.27
C PHE A 8 13.44 13.33 -22.52
N LEU A 9 13.42 13.85 -23.75
CA LEU A 9 12.54 14.97 -24.12
C LEU A 9 11.06 14.58 -24.08
N LEU A 10 10.72 13.35 -24.45
CA LEU A 10 9.35 12.83 -24.34
C LEU A 10 8.92 12.70 -22.87
N LEU A 11 9.80 12.17 -22.01
CA LEU A 11 9.54 12.07 -20.56
C LEU A 11 9.36 13.44 -19.91
N ILE A 12 10.21 14.41 -20.26
CA ILE A 12 10.11 15.79 -19.80
C ILE A 12 8.81 16.43 -20.33
N GLY A 13 8.47 16.21 -21.61
CA GLY A 13 7.24 16.70 -22.22
C GLY A 13 5.97 16.14 -21.58
N LEU A 14 5.96 14.85 -21.22
CA LEU A 14 4.86 14.25 -20.46
C LEU A 14 4.70 14.88 -19.07
N HIS A 15 5.81 15.29 -18.44
CA HIS A 15 5.81 15.95 -17.14
C HIS A 15 5.14 17.33 -17.18
N PHE A 16 5.28 18.05 -18.29
CA PHE A 16 4.67 19.38 -18.50
C PHE A 16 3.24 19.33 -19.07
N ALA A 17 2.81 18.20 -19.66
CA ALA A 17 1.48 18.06 -20.25
C ALA A 17 0.34 17.90 -19.22
N PHE A 18 0.66 17.66 -17.94
CA PHE A 18 -0.31 17.57 -16.85
C PHE A 18 -0.09 18.69 -15.83
N PRO A 19 -0.69 19.88 -16.02
CA PRO A 19 -0.75 20.87 -14.95
C PRO A 19 -1.77 20.37 -13.91
N PHE A 20 -1.31 19.59 -12.93
CA PHE A 20 -2.15 19.28 -11.78
C PHE A 20 -2.34 20.56 -10.98
N LEU A 21 -3.58 21.05 -10.90
CA LEU A 21 -3.98 21.98 -9.84
C LEU A 21 -3.78 21.26 -8.50
N VAL A 22 -2.64 21.51 -7.85
CA VAL A 22 -2.34 20.95 -6.53
C VAL A 22 -3.13 21.76 -5.51
N TYR A 23 -4.33 21.30 -5.18
CA TYR A 23 -5.00 21.69 -3.95
C TYR A 23 -4.22 21.07 -2.77
N GLY A 24 -3.88 21.89 -1.77
CA GLY A 24 -3.00 21.51 -0.66
C GLY A 24 -3.45 20.32 0.20
N ASP A 25 -4.68 19.82 0.00
CA ASP A 25 -5.23 18.68 0.74
C ASP A 25 -5.73 17.51 -0.14
N VAL A 26 -5.28 17.41 -1.39
CA VAL A 26 -5.74 16.37 -2.34
C VAL A 26 -4.77 15.19 -2.46
N GLY A 27 -3.62 15.23 -1.79
CA GLY A 27 -2.69 14.11 -1.75
C GLY A 27 -3.20 12.92 -0.93
N PRO A 28 -2.82 11.67 -1.27
CA PRO A 28 -3.15 10.51 -0.45
C PRO A 28 -2.64 10.73 0.98
N LYS A 29 -3.39 10.23 1.97
CA LYS A 29 -3.08 10.37 3.39
C LYS A 29 -2.76 9.01 3.99
N PRO A 30 -1.70 8.89 4.81
CA PRO A 30 -1.36 7.61 5.41
C PRO A 30 -2.45 7.17 6.38
N SER A 31 -2.51 5.87 6.62
CA SER A 31 -3.51 5.27 7.50
C SER A 31 -2.93 4.15 8.35
N LEU A 32 -3.50 4.01 9.53
CA LEU A 32 -3.18 2.98 10.50
C LEU A 32 -4.48 2.42 11.06
N GLU A 33 -4.68 1.13 10.85
CA GLU A 33 -5.77 0.38 11.46
C GLU A 33 -5.22 -0.46 12.62
N ILE A 34 -5.87 -0.38 13.78
CA ILE A 34 -5.58 -1.20 14.95
C ILE A 34 -6.74 -2.18 15.14
N ILE A 35 -6.46 -3.46 14.97
CA ILE A 35 -7.41 -4.54 15.25
C ILE A 35 -7.10 -5.08 16.65
N VAL A 36 -7.95 -4.73 17.60
CA VAL A 36 -7.85 -5.18 18.99
C VAL A 36 -8.43 -6.58 19.10
N LYS A 37 -7.57 -7.54 19.46
CA LYS A 37 -7.91 -8.93 19.78
C LYS A 37 -8.14 -9.06 21.28
N ASN A 38 -9.12 -9.89 21.66
CA ASN A 38 -9.55 -10.07 23.04
C ASN A 38 -9.84 -8.71 23.74
N PRO A 39 -10.66 -7.82 23.15
CA PRO A 39 -10.87 -6.49 23.73
C PRO A 39 -11.49 -6.58 25.13
N PRO A 40 -11.28 -5.55 25.98
CA PRO A 40 -12.00 -5.43 27.24
C PRO A 40 -13.52 -5.58 27.04
N GLN A 41 -14.18 -6.23 28.00
CA GLN A 41 -15.64 -6.44 27.95
C GLN A 41 -16.43 -5.20 28.39
N THR A 42 -15.76 -4.24 29.02
CA THR A 42 -16.30 -2.93 29.37
C THR A 42 -15.97 -1.92 28.29
N GLU A 43 -16.66 -0.77 28.30
CA GLU A 43 -16.24 0.39 27.50
C GLU A 43 -14.77 0.72 27.79
N TYR A 44 -14.05 1.11 26.75
CA TYR A 44 -12.66 1.53 26.83
C TYR A 44 -12.32 2.52 25.74
N TYR A 45 -11.29 3.32 26.00
CA TYR A 45 -10.67 4.22 25.03
C TYR A 45 -9.27 3.73 24.67
N LEU A 46 -8.94 3.83 23.40
CA LEU A 46 -7.62 3.49 22.87
C LEU A 46 -6.99 4.72 22.22
N ASP A 47 -5.73 4.97 22.55
CA ASP A 47 -4.92 6.00 21.90
C ASP A 47 -3.53 5.43 21.53
N LEU A 48 -2.86 6.10 20.60
CA LEU A 48 -1.47 5.84 20.26
C LEU A 48 -0.59 6.56 21.27
N LEU A 49 0.43 5.88 21.80
CA LEU A 49 1.47 6.53 22.57
C LEU A 49 2.60 6.97 21.64
N VAL A 50 3.04 8.21 21.76
CA VAL A 50 4.15 8.83 21.01
C VAL A 50 5.21 9.38 21.96
N ASP A 51 6.47 9.39 21.53
CA ASP A 51 7.65 9.76 22.34
C ASP A 51 8.37 11.05 21.87
N TYR A 52 7.85 11.72 20.84
CA TYR A 52 8.41 13.00 20.37
C TYR A 52 7.95 14.19 21.21
N LYS A 53 8.79 15.24 21.22
CA LYS A 53 8.61 16.45 22.04
C LYS A 53 7.29 17.17 21.75
N LYS A 54 6.73 17.81 22.79
CA LYS A 54 5.60 18.73 22.65
C LYS A 54 6.11 20.05 22.09
N ASP A 55 6.09 20.19 20.78
CA ASP A 55 6.36 21.46 20.11
C ASP A 55 5.18 21.77 19.19
N HIS A 56 4.60 22.96 19.34
CA HIS A 56 3.41 23.44 18.62
C HIS A 56 2.32 22.37 18.35
N LEU A 57 1.61 22.02 19.43
CA LEU A 57 0.48 21.09 19.51
C LEU A 57 -0.69 21.37 18.53
N TYR A 58 -0.91 20.56 17.49
CA TYR A 58 -2.24 20.49 16.87
C TYR A 58 -3.20 19.75 17.79
N GLN A 59 -4.36 20.34 18.04
CA GLN A 59 -5.46 19.69 18.75
C GLN A 59 -6.17 18.71 17.80
N ASN A 60 -6.10 17.41 18.12
CA ASN A 60 -6.69 16.35 17.31
C ASN A 60 -8.16 16.07 17.66
N ILE A 61 -8.53 16.22 18.94
CA ILE A 61 -9.91 16.07 19.41
C ILE A 61 -10.50 17.45 19.69
N ARG A 62 -11.54 17.84 18.93
CA ARG A 62 -12.25 19.12 19.12
C ARG A 62 -13.39 19.02 20.12
N ASN A 63 -14.19 17.96 20.05
CA ASN A 63 -15.39 17.78 20.87
C ASN A 63 -15.10 16.81 22.02
N LYS A 64 -14.35 17.26 23.02
CA LYS A 64 -13.96 16.40 24.14
C LYS A 64 -15.15 16.05 25.06
N GLU A 65 -16.21 16.84 25.02
CA GLU A 65 -17.40 16.69 25.88
C GLU A 65 -18.20 15.42 25.57
N VAL A 66 -17.96 14.78 24.42
CA VAL A 66 -18.60 13.53 24.02
C VAL A 66 -17.99 12.32 24.76
N TYR A 67 -16.81 12.47 25.34
CA TYR A 67 -16.10 11.39 26.04
C TYR A 67 -16.31 11.47 27.56
N SER A 68 -16.21 10.31 28.22
CA SER A 68 -16.14 10.22 29.67
C SER A 68 -14.96 11.01 30.20
N GLU A 69 -15.25 12.00 31.05
CA GLU A 69 -14.24 12.88 31.66
C GLU A 69 -13.15 12.08 32.39
N LYS A 70 -13.56 11.02 33.10
CA LYS A 70 -12.66 10.16 33.88
C LYS A 70 -11.66 9.42 32.98
N MET A 71 -12.14 8.73 31.95
CA MET A 71 -11.27 7.96 31.05
C MET A 71 -10.43 8.88 30.17
N TYR A 72 -10.99 10.02 29.72
CA TYR A 72 -10.25 11.02 28.97
C TYR A 72 -9.09 11.58 29.79
N HIS A 73 -9.35 11.98 31.05
CA HIS A 73 -8.31 12.50 31.94
C HIS A 73 -7.24 11.44 32.28
N ALA A 74 -7.64 10.18 32.46
CA ALA A 74 -6.70 9.08 32.67
C ALA A 74 -5.74 8.89 31.48
N LEU A 75 -6.21 9.06 30.23
CA LEU A 75 -5.32 9.14 29.07
C LEU A 75 -4.49 10.42 29.09
N GLU A 76 -5.12 11.60 29.23
CA GLU A 76 -4.44 12.89 29.13
C GLU A 76 -3.28 13.05 30.13
N SER A 77 -3.44 12.50 31.33
CA SER A 77 -2.44 12.51 32.40
C SER A 77 -1.34 11.46 32.25
N TYR A 78 -1.46 10.51 31.32
CA TYR A 78 -0.45 9.49 31.11
C TYR A 78 0.84 10.08 30.55
N TYR A 79 1.92 9.96 31.32
CA TYR A 79 3.28 10.31 30.91
C TYR A 79 4.30 9.42 31.60
N VAL A 80 4.82 8.41 30.87
CA VAL A 80 5.79 7.44 31.41
C VAL A 80 6.89 7.22 30.39
N ASP A 81 8.15 7.31 30.81
CA ASP A 81 9.35 7.11 29.97
C ASP A 81 9.32 7.93 28.65
N GLY A 82 8.77 9.14 28.72
CA GLY A 82 8.63 10.04 27.57
C GLY A 82 7.43 9.75 26.66
N TRP A 83 6.68 8.66 26.89
CA TRP A 83 5.49 8.30 26.12
C TRP A 83 4.26 9.03 26.63
N ARG A 84 3.47 9.57 25.70
CA ARG A 84 2.19 10.26 25.95
C ARG A 84 1.14 9.89 24.89
N PRO A 85 -0.16 9.94 25.20
CA PRO A 85 -1.19 9.66 24.20
C PRO A 85 -1.29 10.75 23.12
N ALA A 86 -1.50 10.35 21.86
CA ALA A 86 -1.38 11.23 20.70
C ALA A 86 -2.65 12.06 20.46
N LEU A 87 -3.84 11.44 20.47
CA LEU A 87 -5.07 12.15 20.19
C LEU A 87 -5.41 13.13 21.31
N VAL A 88 -5.38 12.67 22.57
CA VAL A 88 -5.83 13.52 23.69
C VAL A 88 -4.83 14.62 24.07
N THR A 89 -3.53 14.42 23.82
CA THR A 89 -2.51 15.44 24.13
C THR A 89 -2.02 16.25 22.92
N GLY A 90 -2.52 15.93 21.72
CA GLY A 90 -2.18 16.61 20.47
C GLY A 90 -0.91 16.09 19.79
N THR A 91 -0.74 16.39 18.51
CA THR A 91 0.40 15.95 17.68
C THR A 91 1.03 17.12 16.93
N SER A 92 2.31 17.00 16.54
CA SER A 92 3.05 18.09 15.85
C SER A 92 2.54 18.38 14.44
N VAL A 93 1.77 17.45 13.88
CA VAL A 93 1.03 17.57 12.63
C VAL A 93 -0.35 16.93 12.84
N PRO A 94 -1.40 17.32 12.09
CA PRO A 94 -2.74 16.84 12.38
C PRO A 94 -2.86 15.32 12.29
N LEU A 95 -3.49 14.71 13.28
CA LEU A 95 -3.82 13.29 13.33
C LEU A 95 -5.33 13.15 13.47
N ASN A 96 -5.94 12.41 12.56
CA ASN A 96 -7.36 12.08 12.64
C ASN A 96 -7.52 10.69 13.26
N GLY A 97 -8.49 10.53 14.16
CA GLY A 97 -8.82 9.25 14.77
C GLY A 97 -9.91 9.39 15.83
N HIS A 98 -10.33 8.26 16.39
CA HIS A 98 -11.32 8.19 17.47
C HIS A 98 -10.81 7.29 18.59
N LEU A 99 -11.09 7.71 19.83
CA LEU A 99 -10.77 6.92 21.02
C LEU A 99 -11.61 5.64 21.12
N ILE A 100 -12.80 5.66 20.52
CA ILE A 100 -13.75 4.55 20.49
C ILE A 100 -13.62 3.83 19.15
N GLY A 101 -13.60 2.50 19.19
CA GLY A 101 -13.50 1.66 18.00
C GLY A 101 -14.86 1.21 17.48
N ASN A 102 -14.86 0.58 16.30
CA ASN A 102 -16.02 -0.09 15.73
C ASN A 102 -15.89 -1.59 15.87
N GLN A 103 -16.97 -2.25 16.29
CA GLN A 103 -16.97 -3.71 16.46
C GLN A 103 -16.94 -4.43 15.11
N ASP A 104 -16.07 -5.43 14.99
CA ASP A 104 -16.00 -6.35 13.86
C ASP A 104 -15.84 -7.79 14.35
N GLY A 105 -16.96 -8.51 14.38
CA GLY A 105 -17.06 -9.83 15.03
C GLY A 105 -16.62 -9.77 16.49
N ASN A 106 -15.58 -10.53 16.83
CA ASN A 106 -15.00 -10.59 18.18
C ASN A 106 -13.86 -9.58 18.41
N ASN A 107 -13.58 -8.72 17.41
CA ASN A 107 -12.52 -7.73 17.48
C ASN A 107 -13.12 -6.32 17.56
N MET A 108 -12.28 -5.36 17.94
CA MET A 108 -12.59 -3.93 17.84
C MET A 108 -11.59 -3.26 16.91
N ILE A 109 -12.06 -2.44 15.99
CA ILE A 109 -11.25 -1.75 15.00
C ILE A 109 -11.15 -0.26 15.33
N HIS A 110 -9.93 0.24 15.53
CA HIS A 110 -9.64 1.67 15.63
C HIS A 110 -8.91 2.13 14.38
N LYS A 111 -9.25 3.32 13.87
CA LYS A 111 -8.66 3.88 12.66
C LYS A 111 -8.03 5.22 12.95
N PHE A 112 -6.81 5.39 12.47
CA PHE A 112 -6.03 6.61 12.52
C PHE A 112 -5.60 6.98 11.10
N SER A 113 -5.64 8.25 10.76
CA SER A 113 -5.28 8.72 9.42
C SER A 113 -4.73 10.15 9.44
N TYR A 114 -4.37 10.63 8.25
CA TYR A 114 -3.78 11.94 8.01
C TYR A 114 -2.27 12.00 8.28
N VAL A 115 -1.64 13.14 7.99
CA VAL A 115 -0.17 13.26 7.96
C VAL A 115 0.51 13.01 9.30
N GLY A 116 -0.23 13.04 10.42
CA GLY A 116 0.28 12.80 11.77
C GLY A 116 0.23 11.36 12.27
N VAL A 117 -0.13 10.38 11.42
CA VAL A 117 -0.02 8.96 11.79
C VAL A 117 1.45 8.63 12.12
N PRO A 118 1.78 8.28 13.37
CA PRO A 118 3.17 8.12 13.78
C PRO A 118 3.82 6.92 13.10
N ASP A 119 5.12 7.06 12.77
CA ASP A 119 5.95 5.94 12.34
C ASP A 119 6.33 5.04 13.53
N ARG A 120 6.47 5.63 14.71
CA ARG A 120 6.88 4.92 15.94
C ARG A 120 5.84 5.12 17.03
N PHE A 121 5.26 4.02 17.53
CA PHE A 121 4.22 4.11 18.56
C PHE A 121 4.13 2.87 19.45
N LYS A 122 3.51 3.05 20.62
CA LYS A 122 2.89 1.99 21.45
C LYS A 122 1.39 2.23 21.49
N LEU A 123 0.64 1.32 22.11
CA LEU A 123 -0.79 1.51 22.38
C LEU A 123 -1.04 1.64 23.88
N ILE A 124 -2.05 2.44 24.20
CA ILE A 124 -2.65 2.50 25.52
C ILE A 124 -4.16 2.30 25.40
N ILE A 125 -4.71 1.50 26.29
CA ILE A 125 -6.14 1.34 26.53
C ILE A 125 -6.44 1.76 27.96
N VAL A 126 -7.48 2.55 28.15
CA VAL A 126 -8.06 2.87 29.46
C VAL A 126 -9.52 2.43 29.46
N THR A 127 -9.90 1.63 30.44
CA THR A 127 -11.25 1.06 30.56
C THR A 127 -12.12 1.83 31.56
N ALA A 128 -13.43 1.62 31.50
CA ALA A 128 -14.38 2.24 32.42
C ALA A 128 -14.21 1.79 33.89
N ASN A 129 -13.58 0.63 34.12
CA ASN A 129 -13.26 0.10 35.46
C ASN A 129 -11.84 0.46 35.95
N ASP A 130 -11.22 1.50 35.38
CA ASP A 130 -9.90 2.03 35.77
C ASP A 130 -8.70 1.12 35.51
N GLU A 131 -8.84 0.17 34.57
CA GLU A 131 -7.70 -0.61 34.11
C GLU A 131 -6.99 0.10 32.96
N THR A 132 -5.66 0.14 33.04
CA THR A 132 -4.80 0.66 31.97
C THR A 132 -3.98 -0.48 31.38
N ILE A 133 -4.12 -0.70 30.08
CA ILE A 133 -3.40 -1.73 29.34
C ILE A 133 -2.49 -1.05 28.33
N ILE A 134 -1.20 -1.36 28.35
CA ILE A 134 -0.19 -0.78 27.45
C ILE A 134 0.45 -1.91 26.67
N SER A 135 0.78 -1.66 25.40
CA SER A 135 1.55 -2.63 24.61
C SER A 135 2.99 -2.74 25.10
N ASP A 136 3.47 -3.98 25.26
CA ASP A 136 4.81 -4.24 25.77
C ASP A 136 5.89 -3.81 24.78
N ASN A 137 5.61 -3.94 23.49
CA ASN A 137 6.52 -3.63 22.41
C ASN A 137 6.14 -2.35 21.65
N ILE A 138 7.11 -1.86 20.88
CA ILE A 138 6.99 -0.68 20.02
C ILE A 138 6.86 -1.14 18.56
N ILE A 139 6.00 -0.48 17.80
CA ILE A 139 5.95 -0.64 16.34
C ILE A 139 6.76 0.48 15.69
N ASN A 140 7.53 0.12 14.66
CA ASN A 140 8.17 1.06 13.74
C ASN A 140 7.54 0.84 12.36
N ARG A 141 6.38 1.45 12.16
CA ARG A 141 5.62 1.45 10.92
C ARG A 141 6.47 2.06 9.81
N LYS A 142 6.45 1.40 8.66
CA LYS A 142 7.10 1.86 7.43
C LYS A 142 6.14 1.96 6.24
N ALA A 143 5.05 1.21 6.27
CA ALA A 143 4.05 1.20 5.22
C ALA A 143 3.14 2.43 5.33
N PHE A 144 2.82 3.04 4.20
CA PHE A 144 1.91 4.17 4.08
C PHE A 144 0.51 3.85 4.62
N ASN A 145 0.02 2.66 4.31
CA ASN A 145 -1.16 2.05 4.90
C ASN A 145 -0.72 0.83 5.70
N SER A 146 -1.11 0.76 6.97
CA SER A 146 -0.69 -0.30 7.87
C SER A 146 -1.86 -0.83 8.69
N THR A 147 -1.82 -2.13 8.97
CA THR A 147 -2.77 -2.79 9.88
C THR A 147 -1.95 -3.48 10.96
N THR A 148 -2.27 -3.18 12.21
CA THR A 148 -1.65 -3.81 13.37
C THR A 148 -2.69 -4.52 14.21
N TYR A 149 -2.24 -5.54 14.92
CA TYR A 149 -3.04 -6.37 15.79
C TYR A 149 -2.56 -6.19 17.21
N PHE A 150 -3.46 -5.78 18.10
CA PHE A 150 -3.16 -5.65 19.51
C PHE A 150 -3.92 -6.69 20.31
N ASP A 151 -3.22 -7.65 20.91
CA ASP A 151 -3.86 -8.63 21.80
C ASP A 151 -3.81 -8.13 23.24
N CYS A 152 -4.97 -7.81 23.82
CA CYS A 152 -5.05 -7.30 25.19
C CYS A 152 -4.65 -8.34 26.25
N LYS A 153 -4.76 -9.65 25.94
CA LYS A 153 -4.33 -10.71 26.88
C LYS A 153 -2.82 -10.81 26.96
N THR A 154 -2.15 -10.79 25.81
CA THR A 154 -0.68 -10.93 25.76
C THR A 154 0.06 -9.60 25.75
N LYS A 155 -0.67 -8.47 25.64
CA LYS A 155 -0.15 -7.10 25.47
C LYS A 155 0.81 -6.94 24.28
N LYS A 156 0.73 -7.83 23.30
CA LYS A 156 1.59 -7.80 22.11
C LYS A 156 0.92 -7.05 20.99
N LEU A 157 1.72 -6.19 20.36
CA LEU A 157 1.33 -5.44 19.18
C LEU A 157 2.13 -5.95 17.97
N THR A 158 1.45 -6.37 16.91
CA THR A 158 2.10 -6.93 15.71
C THR A 158 1.59 -6.28 14.44
N GLU A 159 2.47 -5.90 13.52
CA GLU A 159 2.10 -5.38 12.21
C GLU A 159 1.89 -6.53 11.22
N SER A 160 0.89 -6.40 10.34
CA SER A 160 0.65 -7.39 9.28
C SER A 160 1.82 -7.42 8.29
N SER A 161 2.31 -8.62 7.96
CA SER A 161 3.30 -8.78 6.90
C SER A 161 2.61 -8.72 5.53
N LEU A 162 2.81 -7.61 4.84
CA LEU A 162 2.33 -7.42 3.48
C LEU A 162 3.04 -8.35 2.46
N ILE A 163 4.23 -8.84 2.78
CA ILE A 163 5.10 -9.58 1.85
C ILE A 163 4.43 -10.83 1.28
N ILE A 164 3.74 -11.61 2.13
CA ILE A 164 3.10 -12.86 1.70
C ILE A 164 1.92 -12.56 0.76
N ALA A 165 1.12 -11.55 1.08
CA ALA A 165 -0.01 -11.14 0.25
C ALA A 165 0.47 -10.71 -1.15
N TYR A 166 1.53 -9.88 -1.22
CA TYR A 166 2.11 -9.46 -2.49
C TYR A 166 2.78 -10.59 -3.26
N LEU A 167 3.40 -11.55 -2.57
CA LEU A 167 3.96 -12.72 -3.24
C LEU A 167 2.87 -13.56 -3.90
N LEU A 168 1.76 -13.80 -3.20
CA LEU A 168 0.60 -14.52 -3.75
C LEU A 168 -0.03 -13.77 -4.93
N GLN A 169 -0.18 -12.45 -4.80
CA GLN A 169 -0.64 -11.59 -5.88
C GLN A 169 0.28 -11.64 -7.10
N PHE A 170 1.60 -11.59 -6.90
CA PHE A 170 2.58 -11.74 -7.97
C PHE A 170 2.43 -13.08 -8.68
N ILE A 171 2.33 -14.18 -7.93
CA ILE A 171 2.16 -15.52 -8.50
C ILE A 171 0.87 -15.59 -9.31
N ALA A 172 -0.24 -15.07 -8.79
CA ALA A 172 -1.53 -15.07 -9.47
C ALA A 172 -1.49 -14.25 -10.77
N THR A 173 -1.05 -12.99 -10.69
CA THR A 173 -0.97 -12.09 -11.85
C THR A 173 0.00 -12.60 -12.91
N CYS A 174 1.21 -13.03 -12.51
CA CYS A 174 2.20 -13.61 -13.42
C CYS A 174 1.68 -14.87 -14.11
N SER A 175 0.99 -15.76 -13.37
CA SER A 175 0.41 -16.97 -13.96
C SER A 175 -0.65 -16.65 -14.99
N ILE A 176 -1.53 -15.67 -14.71
CA ILE A 176 -2.56 -15.21 -15.65
C ILE A 176 -1.93 -14.63 -16.92
N THR A 177 -0.94 -13.74 -16.79
CA THR A 177 -0.21 -13.17 -17.92
C THR A 177 0.45 -14.26 -18.77
N LEU A 178 1.16 -15.20 -18.15
CA LEU A 178 1.81 -16.30 -18.86
C LEU A 178 0.81 -17.19 -19.62
N LEU A 179 -0.38 -17.41 -19.06
CA LEU A 179 -1.44 -18.16 -19.73
C LEU A 179 -1.97 -17.40 -20.96
N ILE A 180 -2.32 -16.12 -20.79
CA ILE A 180 -2.86 -15.27 -21.86
C ILE A 180 -1.85 -15.15 -23.00
N GLU A 181 -0.62 -14.74 -22.69
CA GLU A 181 0.40 -14.56 -23.70
C GLU A 181 0.87 -15.88 -24.31
N GLY A 182 0.81 -16.98 -23.55
CA GLY A 182 1.09 -18.31 -24.07
C GLY A 182 0.08 -18.74 -25.13
N LEU A 183 -1.20 -18.45 -24.93
CA LEU A 183 -2.24 -18.66 -25.94
C LEU A 183 -2.00 -17.80 -27.17
N ILE A 184 -1.63 -16.52 -26.99
CA ILE A 184 -1.34 -15.61 -28.09
C ILE A 184 -0.08 -16.06 -28.85
N LEU A 185 0.94 -16.58 -28.17
CA LEU A 185 2.15 -17.15 -28.77
C LEU A 185 1.80 -18.30 -29.73
N LEU A 186 0.87 -19.17 -29.33
CA LEU A 186 0.36 -20.27 -30.16
C LEU A 186 -0.46 -19.76 -31.36
N LEU A 187 -1.31 -18.74 -31.17
CA LEU A 187 -2.07 -18.11 -32.25
C LEU A 187 -1.14 -17.47 -33.30
N PHE A 188 -0.01 -16.93 -32.86
CA PHE A 188 1.06 -16.45 -33.74
C PHE A 188 1.96 -17.57 -34.29
N SER A 189 1.56 -18.83 -34.12
CA SER A 189 2.23 -20.01 -34.65
C SER A 189 3.70 -20.17 -34.21
N PHE A 190 4.06 -19.65 -33.04
CA PHE A 190 5.37 -19.91 -32.44
C PHE A 190 5.37 -21.27 -31.75
N SER A 191 6.48 -22.02 -31.87
CA SER A 191 6.61 -23.29 -31.17
C SER A 191 7.01 -23.06 -29.72
N ILE A 192 6.20 -23.51 -28.77
CA ILE A 192 6.52 -23.47 -27.33
C ILE A 192 7.86 -24.18 -27.07
N LYS A 193 8.08 -25.37 -27.65
CA LYS A 193 9.32 -26.14 -27.45
C LYS A 193 10.59 -25.35 -27.81
N LYS A 194 10.51 -24.46 -28.81
CA LYS A 194 11.65 -23.64 -29.25
C LYS A 194 11.77 -22.32 -28.48
N ASN A 195 10.65 -21.78 -27.98
CA ASN A 195 10.58 -20.42 -27.45
C ASN A 195 10.24 -20.31 -25.96
N TRP A 196 10.02 -21.42 -25.24
CA TRP A 196 9.59 -21.38 -23.84
C TRP A 196 10.57 -20.62 -22.92
N LYS A 197 11.88 -20.75 -23.14
CA LYS A 197 12.90 -20.05 -22.32
C LYS A 197 12.81 -18.53 -22.46
N PRO A 198 12.95 -17.93 -23.67
CA PRO A 198 12.80 -16.48 -23.80
C PRO A 198 11.39 -16.01 -23.46
N PHE A 199 10.36 -16.80 -23.77
CA PHE A 199 8.98 -16.49 -23.40
C PHE A 199 8.80 -16.30 -21.89
N LEU A 200 9.18 -17.32 -21.12
CA LEU A 200 9.04 -17.31 -19.66
C LEU A 200 9.94 -16.26 -19.02
N ALA A 201 11.22 -16.18 -19.45
CA ALA A 201 12.18 -15.28 -18.84
C ALA A 201 11.80 -13.80 -19.02
N ILE A 202 11.32 -13.42 -20.22
CA ILE A 202 10.92 -12.04 -20.49
C ILE A 202 9.70 -11.68 -19.64
N ASN A 203 8.62 -12.48 -19.72
CA ASN A 203 7.38 -12.25 -18.98
C ASN A 203 7.59 -12.21 -17.45
N VAL A 204 8.35 -13.15 -16.90
CA VAL A 204 8.60 -13.18 -15.45
C VAL A 204 9.44 -11.98 -15.03
N LEU A 205 10.47 -11.61 -15.80
CA LEU A 205 11.31 -10.46 -15.46
C LEU A 205 10.55 -9.15 -15.52
N THR A 206 9.72 -8.96 -16.55
CA THR A 206 8.91 -7.75 -16.72
C THR A 206 7.82 -7.66 -15.66
N GLN A 207 7.18 -8.78 -15.32
CA GLN A 207 6.20 -8.83 -14.24
C GLN A 207 6.86 -8.55 -12.87
N ILE A 208 8.06 -9.08 -12.60
CA ILE A 208 8.81 -8.77 -11.37
C ILE A 208 9.11 -7.27 -11.32
N LEU A 209 9.59 -6.68 -12.42
CA LEU A 209 9.92 -5.26 -12.47
C LEU A 209 8.70 -4.39 -12.22
N LEU A 210 7.58 -4.66 -12.90
CA LEU A 210 6.31 -3.96 -12.68
C LEU A 210 5.85 -4.10 -11.22
N THR A 211 5.83 -5.33 -10.70
CA THR A 211 5.40 -5.61 -9.32
C THR A 211 6.24 -4.84 -8.30
N LEU A 212 7.57 -4.84 -8.45
CA LEU A 212 8.46 -4.14 -7.52
C LEU A 212 8.20 -2.63 -7.52
N VAL A 213 7.96 -2.03 -8.69
CA VAL A 213 7.65 -0.60 -8.79
C VAL A 213 6.31 -0.29 -8.14
N ILE A 214 5.25 -0.99 -8.50
CA ILE A 214 3.90 -0.74 -7.98
C ILE A 214 3.82 -1.02 -6.48
N PHE A 215 4.41 -2.12 -6.02
CA PHE A 215 4.49 -2.43 -4.59
C PHE A 215 5.27 -1.36 -3.83
N SER A 216 6.45 -0.96 -4.30
CA SER A 216 7.24 0.08 -3.64
C SER A 216 6.48 1.40 -3.56
N THR A 217 5.85 1.82 -4.65
CA THR A 217 5.03 3.04 -4.65
C THR A 217 3.87 2.94 -3.69
N MET A 218 3.15 1.82 -3.64
CA MET A 218 2.07 1.63 -2.69
C MET A 218 2.56 1.64 -1.25
N TYR A 219 3.69 0.96 -0.99
CA TYR A 219 4.28 0.86 0.33
C TYR A 219 4.72 2.21 0.87
N PHE A 220 5.32 3.08 0.04
CA PHE A 220 5.85 4.37 0.48
C PHE A 220 4.94 5.58 0.22
N SER A 221 4.01 5.48 -0.72
CA SER A 221 3.21 6.61 -1.23
C SER A 221 1.71 6.31 -1.36
N GLY A 222 1.29 5.11 -1.00
CA GLY A 222 -0.12 4.70 -0.99
C GLY A 222 -0.65 4.23 -2.35
N SER A 223 -1.81 3.57 -2.30
CA SER A 223 -2.41 2.90 -3.46
C SER A 223 -2.78 3.85 -4.60
N PHE A 224 -3.17 5.09 -4.30
CA PHE A 224 -3.48 6.09 -5.33
C PHE A 224 -2.26 6.42 -6.20
N ALA A 225 -1.10 6.64 -5.58
CA ALA A 225 0.14 6.88 -6.31
C ALA A 225 0.55 5.66 -7.16
N ALA A 226 0.34 4.45 -6.62
CA ALA A 226 0.63 3.21 -7.33
C ALA A 226 -0.25 3.05 -8.59
N ILE A 227 -1.55 3.36 -8.50
CA ILE A 227 -2.48 3.34 -9.63
C ILE A 227 -2.07 4.36 -10.70
N LEU A 228 -1.68 5.58 -10.30
CA LEU A 228 -1.21 6.60 -11.24
C LEU A 228 0.06 6.18 -11.99
N LEU A 229 0.96 5.44 -11.34
CA LEU A 229 2.18 4.92 -11.98
C LEU A 229 1.96 3.63 -12.78
N TYR A 230 0.87 2.90 -12.55
CA TYR A 230 0.60 1.62 -13.21
C TYR A 230 0.61 1.73 -14.74
N ILE A 231 -0.22 2.61 -15.31
CA ILE A 231 -0.36 2.75 -16.77
C ILE A 231 0.94 3.23 -17.45
N PRO A 232 1.61 4.30 -16.98
CA PRO A 232 2.89 4.73 -17.55
C PRO A 232 3.95 3.63 -17.52
N PHE A 233 3.98 2.84 -16.44
CA PHE A 233 4.99 1.80 -16.29
C PHE A 233 4.71 0.57 -17.15
N GLU A 234 3.44 0.20 -17.34
CA GLU A 234 3.03 -0.81 -18.33
C GLU A 234 3.47 -0.44 -19.76
N LEU A 235 3.39 0.84 -20.14
CA LEU A 235 3.92 1.28 -21.44
C LEU A 235 5.44 1.10 -21.56
N ILE A 236 6.19 1.29 -20.46
CA ILE A 236 7.63 1.01 -20.42
C ILE A 236 7.88 -0.49 -20.56
N ILE A 237 7.13 -1.32 -19.85
CA ILE A 237 7.19 -2.78 -19.95
C ILE A 237 6.94 -3.24 -21.38
N LEU A 238 5.88 -2.75 -22.02
CA LEU A 238 5.55 -3.04 -23.42
C LEU A 238 6.74 -2.74 -24.35
N ILE A 239 7.40 -1.59 -24.20
CA ILE A 239 8.58 -1.23 -25.01
C ILE A 239 9.73 -2.22 -24.78
N ILE A 240 9.99 -2.58 -23.51
CA ILE A 240 11.01 -3.56 -23.14
C ILE A 240 10.70 -4.91 -23.79
N GLU A 241 9.47 -5.41 -23.69
CA GLU A 241 9.05 -6.68 -24.25
C GLU A 241 9.14 -6.71 -25.77
N ILE A 242 8.72 -5.65 -26.47
CA ILE A 242 8.88 -5.54 -27.92
C ILE A 242 10.34 -5.72 -28.32
N ILE A 243 11.27 -5.05 -27.61
CA ILE A 243 12.71 -5.14 -27.88
C ILE A 243 13.22 -6.57 -27.61
N LEU A 244 12.86 -7.13 -26.45
CA LEU A 244 13.35 -8.43 -26.02
C LEU A 244 12.78 -9.57 -26.88
N PHE A 245 11.48 -9.60 -27.16
CA PHE A 245 10.86 -10.62 -28.01
C PHE A 245 11.32 -10.54 -29.46
N ALA A 246 11.48 -9.33 -30.02
CA ALA A 246 12.04 -9.18 -31.36
C ALA A 246 13.45 -9.78 -31.48
N LYS A 247 14.23 -9.71 -30.40
CA LYS A 247 15.61 -10.20 -30.33
C LYS A 247 15.69 -11.70 -30.02
N TYR A 248 14.94 -12.19 -29.03
CA TYR A 248 15.15 -13.50 -28.42
C TYR A 248 14.14 -14.57 -28.84
N LEU A 249 12.95 -14.22 -29.33
CA LEU A 249 12.11 -15.23 -29.96
C LEU A 249 12.80 -15.73 -31.23
N THR A 250 12.71 -17.03 -31.42
CA THR A 250 13.15 -17.72 -32.62
C THR A 250 11.94 -18.01 -33.50
N GLN A 251 12.19 -18.24 -34.79
CA GLN A 251 11.16 -18.42 -35.83
C GLN A 251 10.49 -17.11 -36.27
N HIS A 252 9.95 -17.14 -37.48
CA HIS A 252 9.24 -16.04 -38.13
C HIS A 252 10.04 -14.74 -38.30
N SER A 253 9.45 -13.78 -39.02
CA SER A 253 10.04 -12.47 -39.24
C SER A 253 10.08 -11.64 -37.97
N LYS A 254 11.01 -10.67 -37.91
CA LYS A 254 11.09 -9.69 -36.82
C LYS A 254 9.76 -8.94 -36.64
N ALA A 255 9.09 -8.60 -37.73
CA ALA A 255 7.78 -7.95 -37.70
C ALA A 255 6.75 -8.80 -36.94
N ARG A 256 6.68 -10.11 -37.22
CA ARG A 256 5.76 -11.01 -36.53
C ARG A 256 6.04 -11.11 -35.02
N ARG A 257 7.32 -11.11 -34.62
CA ARG A 257 7.72 -11.11 -33.19
C ARG A 257 7.32 -9.82 -32.47
N ILE A 258 7.46 -8.67 -33.14
CA ILE A 258 7.03 -7.38 -32.61
C ILE A 258 5.49 -7.35 -32.48
N THR A 259 4.76 -7.79 -33.51
CA THR A 259 3.29 -7.84 -33.46
C THR A 259 2.79 -8.78 -32.36
N PHE A 260 3.44 -9.93 -32.17
CA PHE A 260 3.17 -10.81 -31.03
C PHE A 260 3.33 -10.08 -29.70
N ALA A 261 4.45 -9.40 -29.48
CA ALA A 261 4.72 -8.69 -28.23
C ALA A 261 3.67 -7.60 -27.95
N ILE A 262 3.29 -6.84 -28.99
CA ILE A 262 2.25 -5.80 -28.86
C ILE A 262 0.90 -6.42 -28.50
N VAL A 263 0.45 -7.43 -29.25
CA VAL A 263 -0.87 -8.03 -29.05
C VAL A 263 -0.95 -8.78 -27.72
N GLY A 264 0.10 -9.53 -27.37
CA GLY A 264 0.24 -10.24 -26.11
C GLY A 264 0.04 -9.31 -24.93
N ASN A 265 0.92 -8.32 -24.83
CA ASN A 265 0.97 -7.41 -23.70
C ASN A 265 -0.27 -6.50 -23.64
N MET A 266 -0.79 -6.01 -24.78
CA MET A 266 -2.04 -5.21 -24.79
C MET A 266 -3.25 -6.00 -24.30
N ILE A 267 -3.39 -7.27 -24.70
CA ILE A 267 -4.52 -8.11 -24.22
C ILE A 267 -4.36 -8.40 -22.73
N SER A 268 -3.16 -8.75 -22.28
CA SER A 268 -2.86 -8.95 -20.85
C SER A 268 -3.17 -7.70 -20.02
N PHE A 269 -2.73 -6.52 -20.47
CA PHE A 269 -2.98 -5.23 -19.82
C PHE A 269 -4.48 -4.90 -19.73
N LEU A 270 -5.22 -5.05 -20.83
CA LEU A 270 -6.67 -4.78 -20.84
C LEU A 270 -7.42 -5.71 -19.88
N LEU A 271 -7.06 -6.99 -19.85
CA LEU A 271 -7.63 -7.95 -18.91
C LEU A 271 -7.25 -7.63 -17.47
N GLY A 272 -6.02 -7.16 -17.22
CA GLY A 272 -5.59 -6.64 -15.92
C GLY A 272 -6.40 -5.43 -15.45
N LEU A 273 -6.66 -4.47 -16.34
CA LEU A 273 -7.52 -3.32 -16.04
C LEU A 273 -8.97 -3.74 -15.74
N VAL A 274 -9.52 -4.67 -16.50
CA VAL A 274 -10.86 -5.23 -16.24
C VAL A 274 -10.87 -5.91 -14.86
N ALA A 275 -9.87 -6.73 -14.55
CA ALA A 275 -9.76 -7.36 -13.24
C ALA A 275 -9.69 -6.33 -12.10
N LEU A 276 -8.93 -5.24 -12.26
CA LEU A 276 -8.85 -4.16 -11.28
C LEU A 276 -10.21 -3.46 -11.07
N LEU A 277 -10.99 -3.26 -12.14
CA LEU A 277 -12.29 -2.58 -12.07
C LEU A 277 -13.39 -3.44 -11.44
N TYR A 278 -13.43 -4.74 -11.74
CA TYR A 278 -14.50 -5.64 -11.29
C TYR A 278 -14.15 -6.45 -10.04
N PHE A 279 -12.85 -6.60 -9.74
CA PHE A 279 -12.36 -7.39 -8.61
C PHE A 279 -11.21 -6.66 -7.88
N PRO A 280 -11.49 -5.51 -7.23
CA PRO A 280 -10.45 -4.67 -6.62
C PRO A 280 -9.69 -5.35 -5.47
N GLY A 281 -10.16 -6.50 -4.96
CA GLY A 281 -9.47 -7.30 -3.93
C GLY A 281 -8.52 -8.39 -4.46
N ILE A 282 -8.35 -8.49 -5.79
CA ILE A 282 -7.43 -9.45 -6.43
C ILE A 282 -6.03 -8.84 -6.66
N LEU A 283 -5.89 -7.52 -6.50
CA LEU A 283 -4.65 -6.74 -6.61
C LEU A 283 -4.30 -6.05 -5.29
#